data_AF-A0A2V9CDK6-F1
#
_entry.id   AF-A0A2V9CDK6-F1
#
_cell.length_a   1.000
_cell.length_b   1.000
_cell.length_c   1.000
_cell.angle_alpha   90.00
_cell.angle_beta   90.00
_cell.angle_gamma   90.00
#
_symmetry.space_group_name_H-M   'P 1'
#
loop_
_entity.id
_entity.type
_entity.pdbx_description
1 polymer ?
#
loop_
_entity_poly.entity_id
_entity_poly.type
_entity_poly.pdbx_seq_one_letter_code
_entity_poly.pdbx_strand_id
1 'polypeptide(L)'
;MSDHHEEEALGKAYDARLARRLLHYFRPYKWQVLFALALTLGVAPLEAVGPYLFKIAVDSYLVPATRGAIGYSAAYRGIEWVTAIFLATLVASFALQYLQVRVM
;
A
#
# COMPACT_ATOMS: atom_id res chain seq x y z
N MET A 1 5.96 -43.34 24.19
CA MET A 1 6.58 -42.24 23.43
C MET A 1 5.70 -41.94 22.23
N SER A 2 4.53 -41.34 22.47
CA SER A 2 3.55 -40.89 21.47
C SER A 2 2.32 -40.36 22.22
N ASP A 3 2.33 -39.10 22.62
CA ASP A 3 1.15 -38.42 23.20
C ASP A 3 1.04 -36.95 22.78
N HIS A 4 2.16 -36.34 22.33
CA HIS A 4 2.18 -34.94 21.88
C HIS A 4 1.35 -34.65 20.61
N HIS A 5 1.13 -35.63 19.73
CA HIS A 5 0.38 -35.38 18.48
C HIS A 5 -1.14 -35.28 18.69
N GLU A 6 -1.70 -35.94 19.71
CA GLU A 6 -3.14 -35.86 20.00
C GLU A 6 -3.50 -34.54 20.71
N GLU A 7 -2.66 -34.07 21.64
CA GLU A 7 -2.84 -32.75 22.28
C GLU A 7 -2.75 -31.59 21.27
N GLU A 8 -1.84 -31.67 20.29
CA GLU A 8 -1.68 -30.63 19.26
C GLU A 8 -2.84 -30.60 18.26
N ALA A 9 -3.40 -31.77 17.92
CA ALA A 9 -4.61 -31.88 17.10
C ALA A 9 -5.87 -31.37 17.82
N LEU A 10 -6.00 -31.65 19.13
CA LEU A 10 -7.08 -31.16 19.99
C LEU A 10 -7.02 -29.64 20.19
N GLY A 11 -5.83 -29.07 20.40
CA GLY A 11 -5.64 -27.61 20.49
C GLY A 11 -6.06 -26.88 19.21
N LYS A 12 -5.67 -27.40 18.04
CA LYS A 12 -5.97 -26.80 16.73
C LYS A 12 -7.47 -26.84 16.36
N ALA A 13 -8.17 -27.92 16.73
CA ALA A 13 -9.62 -28.03 16.54
C ALA A 13 -10.41 -27.09 17.47
N TYR A 14 -9.92 -26.90 18.70
CA TYR A 14 -10.50 -25.95 19.65
C TYR A 14 -10.29 -24.49 19.20
N ASP A 15 -9.08 -24.15 18.73
CA ASP A 15 -8.77 -22.83 18.17
C ASP A 15 -9.58 -22.51 16.92
N ALA A 16 -9.82 -23.48 16.03
CA ALA A 16 -10.66 -23.25 14.85
C ALA A 16 -12.12 -22.94 15.21
N ARG A 17 -12.68 -23.59 16.25
CA ARG A 17 -14.04 -23.27 16.76
C ARG A 17 -14.07 -21.90 17.42
N LEU A 18 -13.04 -21.56 18.19
CA LEU A 18 -12.94 -20.27 18.88
C LEU A 18 -12.76 -19.11 17.87
N ALA A 19 -11.89 -19.29 16.87
CA ALA A 19 -11.70 -18.36 15.76
C ALA A 19 -13.01 -18.13 14.97
N ARG A 20 -13.79 -19.18 14.73
CA ARG A 20 -15.09 -19.07 14.07
C ARG A 20 -16.12 -18.31 14.92
N ARG A 21 -16.06 -18.45 16.25
CA ARG A 21 -16.86 -17.63 17.20
C ARG A 21 -16.44 -16.16 17.18
N LEU A 22 -15.14 -15.86 17.20
CA LEU A 22 -14.61 -14.50 17.09
C LEU A 22 -15.00 -13.83 15.77
N LEU A 23 -14.92 -14.56 14.65
CA LEU A 23 -15.38 -14.08 13.35
C LEU A 23 -16.88 -13.75 13.31
N HIS A 24 -17.69 -14.43 14.14
CA HIS A 24 -19.10 -14.09 14.29
C HIS A 24 -19.30 -12.78 15.05
N TYR A 25 -18.48 -12.48 16.06
CA TYR A 25 -18.49 -11.18 16.75
C TYR A 25 -18.00 -10.03 15.87
N PHE A 26 -17.17 -10.30 14.86
CA PHE A 26 -16.78 -9.34 13.82
C PHE A 26 -17.85 -9.09 12.76
N ARG A 27 -18.93 -9.89 12.74
CA ARG A 27 -20.01 -9.81 11.75
C ARG A 27 -20.70 -8.45 11.61
N PRO A 28 -20.96 -7.64 12.66
CA PRO A 28 -21.52 -6.30 12.51
C PRO A 28 -20.53 -5.29 11.88
N TYR A 29 -19.22 -5.54 11.96
CA TYR A 29 -18.17 -4.64 11.45
C TYR A 29 -17.66 -5.01 10.05
N LYS A 30 -18.29 -5.98 9.38
CA LYS A 30 -17.88 -6.46 8.05
C LYS A 30 -17.80 -5.35 7.00
N TRP A 31 -18.67 -4.34 7.08
CA TRP A 31 -18.65 -3.21 6.17
C TRP A 31 -17.44 -2.29 6.37
N GLN A 32 -17.04 -2.04 7.62
CA GLN A 32 -15.82 -1.30 7.92
C GLN A 32 -14.58 -2.07 7.45
N VAL A 33 -14.54 -3.38 7.67
CA VAL A 33 -13.43 -4.24 7.21
C VAL A 33 -13.34 -4.25 5.67
N LEU A 34 -14.47 -4.38 4.97
CA LEU A 34 -14.49 -4.36 3.51
C LEU A 34 -14.06 -2.99 2.95
N PHE A 35 -14.49 -1.90 3.59
CA PHE A 35 -14.09 -0.56 3.21
C PHE A 35 -12.60 -0.32 3.45
N ALA A 36 -12.07 -0.73 4.61
CA ALA A 36 -10.65 -0.66 4.92
C ALA A 36 -9.80 -1.49 3.94
N LEU A 37 -10.30 -2.67 3.54
CA LEU A 37 -9.65 -3.50 2.52
C LEU A 37 -9.61 -2.81 1.16
N ALA A 38 -10.73 -2.20 0.74
CA ALA A 38 -10.80 -1.45 -0.51
C ALA A 38 -9.85 -0.23 -0.51
N LEU A 39 -9.78 0.50 0.62
CA LEU A 39 -8.82 1.59 0.79
C LEU A 39 -7.37 1.10 0.72
N THR A 40 -7.05 -0.02 1.39
CA THR A 40 -5.71 -0.61 1.37
C THR A 40 -5.28 -1.00 -0.04
N LEU A 41 -6.19 -1.62 -0.80
CA LEU A 41 -5.96 -1.95 -2.21
C LEU A 41 -5.77 -0.70 -3.08
N GLY A 42 -6.38 0.43 -2.71
CA GLY A 42 -6.14 1.72 -3.35
C GLY A 42 -4.79 2.35 -2.99
N VAL A 43 -4.31 2.17 -1.76
CA VAL A 43 -3.01 2.70 -1.31
C VAL A 43 -1.84 1.93 -1.93
N ALA A 44 -1.97 0.61 -2.09
CA ALA A 44 -0.93 -0.24 -2.66
C ALA A 44 -0.31 0.26 -3.99
N PRO A 45 -1.10 0.66 -5.03
CA PRO A 45 -0.53 1.23 -6.24
C PRO A 45 0.09 2.61 -6.02
N LEU A 46 -0.42 3.43 -5.09
CA LEU A 46 0.16 4.74 -4.80
C LEU A 46 1.58 4.61 -4.22
N GLU A 47 1.84 3.58 -3.43
CA GLU A 47 3.20 3.28 -2.93
C GLU A 47 4.15 2.85 -4.08
N ALA A 48 3.63 2.13 -5.07
CA ALA A 48 4.40 1.73 -6.26
C ALA A 48 4.67 2.88 -7.25
N VAL A 49 3.90 3.97 -7.19
CA VAL A 49 4.11 5.15 -8.05
C VAL A 49 5.43 5.86 -7.73
N GLY A 50 5.89 5.85 -6.48
CA GLY A 50 7.16 6.46 -6.07
C GLY A 50 8.37 6.01 -6.90
N PRO A 51 8.73 4.71 -6.91
CA PRO A 51 9.85 4.21 -7.70
C PRO A 51 9.65 4.40 -9.22
N TYR A 52 8.41 4.36 -9.71
CA TYR A 52 8.11 4.60 -11.12
C TYR A 52 8.37 6.06 -11.54
N LEU A 53 7.94 7.03 -10.73
CA LEU A 53 8.23 8.45 -10.97
C LEU A 53 9.73 8.74 -10.84
N PHE A 54 10.42 8.08 -9.91
CA PHE A 54 11.86 8.20 -9.75
C PHE A 54 12.60 7.74 -11.01
N LYS A 55 12.18 6.61 -11.60
CA LYS A 55 12.70 6.13 -12.88
C LYS A 55 12.52 7.18 -13.98
N ILE A 56 11.32 7.76 -14.11
CA ILE A 56 11.04 8.78 -15.13
C ILE A 56 11.92 10.02 -14.93
N ALA A 57 12.03 10.52 -13.69
CA ALA A 57 12.86 11.67 -13.37
C ALA A 57 14.32 11.47 -13.80
N VAL A 58 14.89 10.29 -13.48
CA VAL A 58 16.29 9.98 -13.77
C VAL A 58 16.51 9.67 -15.25
N ASP A 59 15.77 8.71 -15.82
CA ASP A 59 16.02 8.19 -17.16
C ASP A 59 15.60 9.17 -18.26
N SER A 60 14.53 9.95 -18.05
CA SER A 60 13.95 10.82 -19.09
C SER A 60 14.41 12.27 -19.01
N TYR A 61 14.84 12.74 -17.83
CA TYR A 61 15.21 14.15 -17.65
C TYR A 61 16.65 14.33 -17.15
N LEU A 62 17.09 13.61 -16.12
CA LEU A 62 18.42 13.83 -15.54
C LEU A 62 19.56 13.31 -16.45
N VAL A 63 19.44 12.08 -16.97
CA VAL A 63 20.45 11.46 -17.84
C VAL A 63 20.53 12.16 -19.20
N PRO A 64 19.42 12.51 -19.88
CA PRO A 64 19.48 13.21 -21.16
C PRO A 64 20.04 14.65 -21.02
N ALA A 65 19.77 15.33 -19.89
CA ALA A 65 20.29 16.67 -19.65
C ALA A 65 21.81 16.67 -19.42
N THR A 66 22.33 15.69 -18.66
CA THR A 66 23.77 15.55 -18.41
C THR A 66 24.54 15.12 -19.66
N ARG A 67 23.90 14.37 -20.57
CA ARG A 67 24.46 13.99 -21.88
C ARG A 67 24.32 15.07 -22.96
N GLY A 68 23.70 16.21 -22.66
CA GLY A 68 23.48 17.30 -23.61
C GLY A 68 22.42 17.00 -24.69
N ALA A 69 21.64 15.92 -24.54
CA ALA A 69 20.58 15.55 -25.47
C ALA A 69 19.33 16.44 -25.32
N ILE A 70 19.14 17.05 -24.15
CA ILE A 70 18.10 18.05 -23.89
C ILE A 70 18.71 19.27 -23.20
N GLY A 71 18.14 20.46 -23.44
CA GLY A 71 18.53 21.67 -22.73
C GLY A 71 18.13 21.60 -21.25
N TYR A 72 18.97 22.14 -20.36
CA TYR A 72 18.71 22.16 -18.92
C TYR A 72 17.35 22.76 -18.56
N SER A 73 16.88 23.77 -19.30
CA SER A 73 15.58 24.40 -19.11
C SER A 73 14.39 23.46 -19.34
N ALA A 74 14.49 22.52 -20.30
CA ALA A 74 13.47 21.51 -20.54
C ALA A 74 13.51 20.41 -19.46
N ALA A 75 14.70 20.07 -18.98
CA ALA A 75 14.89 19.09 -17.93
C ALA A 75 14.28 19.55 -16.59
N TYR A 76 14.54 20.80 -16.19
CA TYR A 76 13.95 21.37 -14.96
C TYR A 76 12.43 21.38 -15.00
N ARG A 77 11.82 21.74 -16.14
CA ARG A 77 10.37 21.72 -16.31
C ARG A 77 9.80 20.31 -16.20
N GLY A 78 10.47 19.32 -16.78
CA GLY A 78 10.07 17.92 -16.67
C GLY A 78 10.12 17.41 -15.23
N ILE A 79 11.22 17.71 -14.53
CA ILE A 79 11.40 17.35 -13.12
C ILE A 79 10.34 18.03 -12.25
N GLU A 80 10.03 19.31 -12.49
CA GLU A 80 8.99 20.04 -11.76
C GLU A 80 7.63 19.34 -11.86
N TRP A 81 7.22 18.89 -13.04
CA TRP A 81 5.99 18.11 -13.22
C TRP A 81 6.04 16.77 -12.51
N VAL A 82 7.16 16.04 -12.60
CA VAL A 82 7.31 14.74 -11.91
C VAL A 82 7.24 14.93 -10.40
N THR A 83 7.88 15.97 -9.86
CA THR A 83 7.81 16.33 -8.44
C THR A 83 6.40 16.73 -8.03
N ALA A 84 5.69 17.53 -8.83
CA ALA A 84 4.31 17.93 -8.55
C ALA A 84 3.37 16.71 -8.51
N ILE A 85 3.51 15.77 -9.46
CA ILE A 85 2.75 14.51 -9.45
C ILE A 85 3.11 13.71 -8.20
N PHE A 86 4.40 13.56 -7.87
CA PHE A 86 4.84 12.83 -6.68
C PHE A 86 4.25 13.40 -5.39
N LEU A 87 4.23 14.73 -5.24
CA LEU A 87 3.59 15.41 -4.11
C LEU A 87 2.08 15.13 -4.08
N ALA A 88 1.40 15.18 -5.22
CA ALA A 88 -0.02 14.83 -5.29
C ALA A 88 -0.27 13.37 -4.86
N THR A 89 0.59 12.43 -5.28
CA THR A 89 0.51 11.03 -4.86
C THR A 89 0.70 10.88 -3.35
N LEU A 90 1.65 11.62 -2.75
CA LEU A 90 1.86 11.61 -1.30
C LEU A 90 0.64 12.13 -0.53
N VAL A 91 0.06 13.25 -0.97
CA VAL A 91 -1.16 13.81 -0.36
C VAL A 91 -2.33 12.85 -0.48
N ALA A 92 -2.51 12.23 -1.66
CA ALA A 92 -3.56 11.25 -1.88
C ALA A 92 -3.37 9.99 -1.00
N SER A 93 -2.14 9.50 -0.89
CA SER A 93 -1.80 8.35 -0.04
C SER A 93 -2.11 8.65 1.43
N PHE A 94 -1.66 9.82 1.91
CA PHE A 94 -1.96 10.29 3.26
C PHE A 94 -3.46 10.39 3.52
N ALA A 95 -4.23 10.96 2.59
CA ALA A 95 -5.68 11.09 2.74
C ALA A 95 -6.37 9.72 2.83
N LEU A 96 -5.98 8.76 1.97
CA LEU A 96 -6.52 7.40 2.00
C LEU A 96 -6.16 6.67 3.30
N GLN A 97 -4.90 6.78 3.75
CA GLN A 97 -4.45 6.20 5.01
C GLN A 97 -5.18 6.82 6.22
N TYR A 98 -5.35 8.14 6.23
CA TYR A 98 -6.11 8.83 7.29
C TYR A 98 -7.57 8.37 7.34
N LEU A 99 -8.23 8.25 6.20
CA LEU A 99 -9.58 7.72 6.11
C LEU A 99 -9.65 6.27 6.58
N GLN A 100 -8.66 5.44 6.22
CA GLN A 100 -8.59 4.05 6.65
C GLN A 100 -8.48 3.95 8.18
N VAL A 101 -7.57 4.73 8.79
CA VAL A 101 -7.37 4.74 10.26
C VAL A 101 -8.60 5.26 10.99
N ARG A 102 -9.35 6.20 10.42
CA ARG A 102 -10.56 6.75 11.05
C ARG A 102 -11.77 5.81 10.95
N VAL A 103 -11.81 4.96 9.91
CA VAL A 103 -12.90 3.99 9.71
C VAL A 103 -12.67 2.70 10.49
N MET A 104 -11.39 2.32 10.70
CA MET A 104 -10.98 1.26 11.63
C MET A 104 -11.21 1.68 13.09
#